data_AF-A0A8C5XWG0-F1
#
_entry.id   AF-A0A8C5XWG0-F1
#
_cell.length_a   1.000
_cell.length_b   1.000
_cell.length_c   1.000
_cell.angle_alpha   90.00
_cell.angle_beta   90.00
_cell.angle_gamma   90.00
#
_symmetry.space_group_name_H-M   'P 1'
#
loop_
_entity.id
_entity.type
_entity.pdbx_description
1 polymer ?
#
loop_
_entity_poly.entity_id
_entity_poly.type
_entity_poly.pdbx_seq_one_letter_code
_entity_poly.pdbx_strand_id
1 'polypeptide(L)'
;MDAVEESCALCLSPASDAEFDAVLGCLEDIIMDDEFQILQRNFMDKYYQEFEDTEESKLTYTPIFNEYISLVEKCIEEQLLDK
;
A
#
# COMPACT_ATOMS: atom_id res chain seq x y z
N MET A 1 28.03 -25.20 -2.42
CA MET A 1 26.63 -24.80 -2.68
C MET A 1 26.72 -23.34 -3.02
N ASP A 2 26.70 -23.06 -4.32
CA ASP A 2 26.98 -21.75 -4.89
C ASP A 2 26.03 -20.68 -4.34
N ALA A 3 26.63 -19.66 -3.73
CA ALA A 3 25.97 -18.40 -3.48
C ALA A 3 25.80 -17.70 -4.84
N VAL A 4 24.66 -17.91 -5.48
CA VAL A 4 24.14 -16.93 -6.43
C VAL A 4 23.54 -15.80 -5.59
N GLU A 5 24.43 -14.97 -5.04
CA GLU A 5 24.12 -13.56 -4.81
C GLU A 5 24.17 -12.90 -6.18
N GLU A 6 23.04 -12.91 -6.90
CA GLU A 6 22.81 -11.93 -7.94
C GLU A 6 22.47 -10.60 -7.25
N SER A 7 23.48 -10.00 -6.61
CA SER A 7 23.42 -8.64 -6.13
C SER A 7 23.33 -7.75 -7.36
N CYS A 8 22.18 -7.08 -7.55
CA CYS A 8 22.07 -5.97 -8.47
C CYS A 8 22.91 -4.80 -7.90
N ALA A 9 24.22 -4.92 -8.02
CA ALA A 9 25.24 -3.99 -7.51
C ALA A 9 25.23 -2.63 -8.23
N LEU A 10 24.23 -2.36 -9.07
CA LEU A 10 24.06 -1.12 -9.82
C LEU A 10 23.09 -0.13 -9.15
N CYS A 11 22.27 -0.55 -8.17
CA CYS A 11 21.24 0.33 -7.57
C CYS A 11 21.53 0.80 -6.13
N LEU A 12 22.45 0.15 -5.39
CA LEU A 12 22.69 0.46 -3.98
C LEU A 12 23.87 1.42 -3.81
N SER A 13 23.69 2.69 -4.19
CA SER A 13 24.54 3.74 -3.62
C SER A 13 24.01 4.11 -2.23
N PRO A 14 24.86 4.43 -1.24
CA PRO A 14 24.40 4.79 0.10
C PRO A 14 23.48 6.02 0.11
N ALA A 15 23.53 6.85 -0.93
CA ALA A 15 22.59 7.95 -1.13
C ALA A 15 21.19 7.45 -1.58
N SER A 16 21.13 6.46 -2.48
CA SER A 16 19.87 5.84 -2.91
C SER A 16 19.19 5.04 -1.80
N ASP A 17 19.97 4.45 -0.90
CA ASP A 17 19.47 3.70 0.26
C ASP A 17 18.81 4.64 1.27
N ALA A 18 19.46 5.77 1.56
CA ALA A 18 18.93 6.79 2.46
C ALA A 18 17.63 7.45 1.94
N GLU A 19 17.53 7.68 0.62
CA GLU A 19 16.30 8.19 0.01
C GLU A 19 15.16 7.17 0.07
N PHE A 20 15.45 5.88 -0.15
CA PHE A 20 14.47 4.81 -0.03
C PHE A 20 13.99 4.65 1.41
N ASP A 21 14.89 4.65 2.39
CA ASP A 21 14.56 4.59 3.82
C ASP A 21 13.68 5.78 4.24
N ALA A 22 13.94 6.98 3.70
CA ALA A 22 13.11 8.15 3.97
C ALA A 22 11.68 8.00 3.43
N VAL A 23 11.51 7.44 2.23
CA VAL A 23 10.19 7.14 1.65
C VAL A 23 9.47 6.07 2.47
N LEU A 24 10.16 5.02 2.89
CA LEU A 24 9.58 3.99 3.75
C LEU A 24 9.12 4.56 5.09
N GLY A 25 9.92 5.43 5.72
CA GLY A 25 9.51 6.11 6.95
C GLY A 25 8.26 6.97 6.77
N CYS A 26 8.15 7.69 5.65
CA CYS A 26 6.94 8.43 5.32
C CYS A 26 5.73 7.50 5.13
N LEU A 27 5.89 6.34 4.49
CA LEU A 27 4.81 5.36 4.33
C LEU A 27 4.39 4.76 5.67
N GLU A 28 5.34 4.47 6.57
CA GLU A 28 5.03 4.00 7.92
C GLU A 28 4.20 5.04 8.69
N ASP A 29 4.59 6.32 8.63
CA ASP A 29 3.82 7.41 9.24
C ASP A 29 2.38 7.45 8.69
N ILE A 30 2.23 7.37 7.36
CA ILE A 30 0.92 7.40 6.67
C ILE A 30 0.04 6.24 7.10
N ILE A 31 0.60 5.02 7.19
CA ILE A 31 -0.16 3.81 7.56
C ILE A 31 -0.58 3.85 9.04
N MET A 32 0.26 4.42 9.90
CA MET A 32 -0.01 4.56 11.33
C MET A 32 -0.94 5.74 11.66
N ASP A 33 -1.21 6.62 10.69
CA ASP A 33 -2.06 7.79 10.86
C ASP A 33 -3.53 7.42 11.12
N ASP A 34 -4.14 8.10 12.08
CA ASP A 34 -5.52 7.85 12.51
C ASP A 34 -6.54 8.13 11.39
N GLU A 35 -6.29 9.14 10.54
CA GLU A 35 -7.17 9.49 9.42
C GLU A 35 -7.14 8.39 8.36
N PHE A 36 -5.96 7.82 8.07
CA PHE A 36 -5.82 6.67 7.17
C PHE A 36 -6.55 5.43 7.71
N GLN A 37 -6.42 5.15 9.01
CA GLN A 37 -7.12 4.04 9.66
C GLN A 37 -8.65 4.21 9.63
N ILE A 38 -9.15 5.44 9.83
CA ILE A 38 -10.58 5.78 9.71
C ILE A 38 -11.04 5.59 8.26
N LEU A 39 -10.26 6.04 7.28
CA LEU A 39 -10.56 5.89 5.86
C LEU A 39 -10.68 4.41 5.47
N GLN A 40 -9.74 3.55 5.90
CA GLN A 40 -9.83 2.11 5.67
C GLN A 40 -11.07 1.51 6.34
N ARG A 41 -11.34 1.87 7.60
CA ARG A 41 -12.50 1.34 8.33
C ARG A 41 -13.82 1.75 7.69
N ASN A 42 -13.96 3.00 7.25
CA ASN A 42 -15.15 3.46 6.54
C ASN A 42 -15.36 2.70 5.23
N PHE A 43 -14.29 2.40 4.50
CA PHE A 43 -14.37 1.59 3.29
C PHE A 43 -14.81 0.15 3.60
N MET A 44 -14.25 -0.46 4.65
CA MET A 44 -14.65 -1.80 5.10
C MET A 44 -16.12 -1.82 5.53
N ASP A 45 -16.57 -0.86 6.34
CA ASP A 45 -17.96 -0.76 6.80
C ASP A 45 -18.95 -0.61 5.63
N LYS A 46 -18.52 -0.02 4.51
CA LYS A 46 -19.33 0.11 3.28
C LYS A 46 -19.48 -1.21 2.53
N TYR A 47 -18.45 -2.05 2.50
CA TYR A 47 -18.39 -3.22 1.60
C TYR A 47 -18.32 -4.58 2.31
N TYR A 48 -18.25 -4.65 3.64
CA TYR A 48 -18.06 -5.90 4.36
C TYR A 48 -19.13 -6.96 4.04
N GLN A 49 -20.36 -6.55 3.72
CA GLN A 49 -21.46 -7.46 3.37
C GLN A 49 -21.31 -8.08 1.97
N GLU A 50 -20.55 -7.45 1.09
CA GLU A 50 -20.30 -7.98 -0.25
C GLU A 50 -19.39 -9.21 -0.18
N PHE A 51 -18.47 -9.25 0.79
CA PHE A 51 -17.51 -10.33 0.95
C PHE A 51 -18.10 -11.52 1.70
N GLU A 52 -18.21 -12.66 1.00
CA GLU A 52 -18.61 -13.95 1.55
C GLU A 52 -17.39 -14.86 1.75
N ASP A 53 -17.41 -15.67 2.82
CA ASP A 53 -16.39 -16.67 3.13
C ASP A 53 -16.64 -17.95 2.30
N THR A 54 -16.52 -17.82 0.99
CA THR A 54 -16.68 -18.89 0.00
C THR A 54 -15.49 -18.93 -0.95
N GLU A 55 -15.19 -20.10 -1.51
CA GLU A 55 -14.09 -20.27 -2.46
C GLU A 55 -14.32 -19.51 -3.78
N GLU A 56 -15.58 -19.29 -4.17
CA GLU A 56 -15.94 -18.53 -5.36
C GLU A 56 -15.94 -17.01 -5.09
N SER A 57 -15.25 -16.26 -5.95
CA SER A 57 -15.23 -14.80 -5.91
C SER A 57 -16.40 -14.20 -6.70
N LYS A 58 -17.06 -13.17 -6.13
CA LYS A 58 -18.09 -12.42 -6.85
C LYS A 58 -17.47 -11.49 -7.88
N LEU A 59 -18.16 -11.28 -9.00
CA LEU A 59 -17.77 -10.28 -10.00
C LEU A 59 -17.72 -8.86 -9.43
N THR A 60 -18.45 -8.59 -8.34
CA THR A 60 -18.45 -7.30 -7.64
C THR A 60 -17.13 -7.05 -6.88
N TYR A 61 -16.29 -8.05 -6.65
CA TYR A 61 -15.02 -7.84 -5.95
C TYR A 61 -14.03 -7.01 -6.76
N THR A 62 -13.99 -7.19 -8.09
CA THR A 62 -13.09 -6.43 -8.96
C THR A 62 -13.32 -4.92 -8.90
N PRO A 63 -14.56 -4.39 -9.07
CA PRO A 63 -14.78 -2.94 -8.95
C PRO A 63 -14.51 -2.43 -7.51
N ILE A 64 -14.83 -3.21 -6.47
CA ILE A 64 -14.53 -2.84 -5.07
C ILE A 64 -13.01 -2.76 -4.85
N PHE A 65 -12.24 -3.72 -5.35
CA PHE A 65 -10.79 -3.72 -5.25
C PHE A 65 -10.17 -2.51 -5.97
N ASN A 66 -10.64 -2.21 -7.18
CA ASN A 66 -10.15 -1.04 -7.92
C ASN A 66 -10.50 0.28 -7.21
N GLU A 67 -11.71 0.39 -6.63
CA GLU A 67 -12.08 1.55 -5.81
C GLU A 67 -11.15 1.70 -4.60
N TYR A 68 -10.81 0.59 -3.93
CA TYR A 68 -9.90 0.59 -2.80
C TYR A 68 -8.48 1.02 -3.20
N ILE A 69 -7.94 0.47 -4.29
CA ILE A 69 -6.63 0.88 -4.83
C ILE A 69 -6.63 2.39 -5.10
N SER A 70 -7.59 2.89 -5.88
CA SER A 70 -7.64 4.32 -6.20
C SER A 70 -7.78 5.21 -4.97
N LEU A 71 -8.50 4.75 -3.94
CA LEU A 71 -8.64 5.48 -2.69
C LEU A 71 -7.32 5.56 -1.91
N VAL A 72 -6.63 4.42 -1.76
CA VAL A 72 -5.37 4.33 -1.02
C VAL A 72 -4.23 5.03 -1.76
N GLU A 73 -4.09 4.79 -3.06
CA GLU A 73 -3.08 5.45 -3.89
C GLU A 73 -3.23 6.97 -3.81
N LYS A 74 -4.46 7.48 -3.97
CA LYS A 74 -4.74 8.91 -3.86
C LYS A 74 -4.34 9.46 -2.48
N CYS A 75 -4.68 8.76 -1.40
CA CYS A 75 -4.33 9.19 -0.05
C CYS A 75 -2.81 9.25 0.15
N ILE A 76 -2.07 8.24 -0.32
CA ILE A 76 -0.61 8.20 -0.22
C ILE A 76 0.02 9.31 -1.07
N GLU A 77 -0.46 9.50 -2.32
CA GLU A 77 0.02 10.57 -3.20
C GLU A 77 -0.20 11.95 -2.59
N GLU A 78 -1.38 12.23 -2.04
CA GLU A 78 -1.69 13.50 -1.37
C GLU A 78 -0.75 13.73 -0.18
N GLN A 79 -0.53 12.72 0.67
CA GLN A 79 0.34 12.84 1.84
C GLN A 79 1.84 12.94 1.50
N LEU A 80 2.28 12.34 0.40
CA LEU A 80 3.66 12.48 -0.08
C LEU A 80 3.91 13.81 -0.80
N LEU A 81 2.88 14.44 -1.39
CA LEU A 81 2.98 15.74 -2.05
C LEU A 81 2.85 16.93 -1.08
N ASP A 82 2.11 16.77 0.02
CA ASP A 82 1.96 17.79 1.06
C ASP A 82 3.21 17.91 1.98
N LYS A 83 4.13 16.94 1.96
CA LYS A 83 5.44 16.98 2.64
C LYS A 83 6.52 17.60 1.75
#